data_AF-A0A7D7PVF7-F1
#
_entry.id   AF-A0A7D7PVF7-F1
#
_cell.length_a   1.000
_cell.length_b   1.000
_cell.length_c   1.000
_cell.angle_alpha   90.00
_cell.angle_beta   90.00
_cell.angle_gamma   90.00
#
_symmetry.space_group_name_H-M   'P 1'
#
loop_
_entity.id
_entity.type
_entity.pdbx_description
1 polymer ?
#
loop_
_entity_poly.entity_id
_entity_poly.type
_entity_poly.pdbx_seq_one_letter_code
_entity_poly.pdbx_strand_id
1 'polypeptide(L)'
;MHGVFMEIYSIGVLLTGESGLGKSELALELVTRGHRLVADDAPEFTQIAPDVLDGTCPELLQDLLEVRGLGVLNVRDMFGDTAVKRNKYLRLIVHLARPTPDPVPSTDGLERITGTCRQ
;
A
#
# COMPACT_ATOMS: atom_id res chain seq x y z
N MET A 1 3.33 0.00 -13.04
CA MET A 1 2.36 0.42 -12.01
C MET A 1 3.16 1.07 -10.91
N HIS A 2 2.75 2.23 -10.40
CA HIS A 2 3.52 2.92 -9.34
C HIS A 2 2.90 2.65 -7.97
N GLY A 3 3.75 2.34 -6.99
CA GLY A 3 3.32 1.99 -5.64
C GLY A 3 4.43 1.34 -4.84
N VAL A 4 4.15 1.06 -3.57
CA VAL A 4 5.10 0.38 -2.68
C VAL A 4 4.59 -1.02 -2.42
N PHE A 5 5.39 -2.02 -2.76
CA PHE A 5 5.05 -3.42 -2.56
C PHE A 5 5.76 -3.98 -1.34
N MET A 6 5.00 -4.55 -0.42
CA MET A 6 5.48 -4.98 0.89
C MET A 6 4.89 -6.32 1.31
N GLU A 7 5.54 -6.97 2.26
CA GLU A 7 4.98 -8.09 3.00
C GLU A 7 4.55 -7.66 4.40
N ILE A 8 3.24 -7.69 4.65
CA ILE A 8 2.60 -7.31 5.91
C ILE A 8 1.85 -8.51 6.45
N TYR A 9 2.17 -8.98 7.66
CA TYR A 9 1.61 -10.22 8.23
C TYR A 9 1.64 -11.42 7.27
N SER A 10 2.73 -11.56 6.51
CA SER A 10 2.92 -12.57 5.45
C SER A 10 2.04 -12.43 4.20
N ILE A 11 1.27 -11.35 4.08
CA ILE A 11 0.45 -11.01 2.91
C ILE A 11 1.23 -10.05 2.02
N GLY A 12 1.27 -10.30 0.71
CA GLY A 12 1.82 -9.33 -0.24
C GLY A 12 0.82 -8.22 -0.51
N VAL A 13 1.18 -7.00 -0.11
CA VAL A 13 0.33 -5.81 -0.16
C VAL A 13 0.98 -4.78 -1.06
N LEU A 14 0.24 -4.33 -2.08
CA LEU A 14 0.62 -3.19 -2.90
C LEU A 14 -0.10 -1.93 -2.40
N LEU A 15 0.67 -0.97 -1.90
CA LEU A 15 0.21 0.37 -1.55
C LEU A 15 0.19 1.24 -2.80
N THR A 16 -0.98 1.75 -3.15
CA THR A 16 -1.20 2.64 -4.30
C THR A 16 -1.79 3.96 -3.83
N GLY A 17 -1.78 4.97 -4.70
CA GLY A 17 -2.32 6.30 -4.39
C GLY A 17 -1.52 7.38 -5.09
N GLU A 18 -2.05 8.61 -5.07
CA GLU A 18 -1.38 9.76 -5.67
C GLU A 18 0.02 10.00 -5.08
N SER A 19 0.89 10.67 -5.84
CA SER A 19 2.20 11.08 -5.36
C SER A 19 2.06 12.05 -4.18
N GLY A 20 2.86 11.86 -3.13
CA GLY A 20 2.82 12.70 -1.93
C GLY A 20 1.70 12.39 -0.94
N LEU A 21 0.97 11.28 -1.08
CA LEU A 21 0.02 10.81 -0.04
C LEU A 21 0.68 10.09 1.15
N GLY A 22 2.02 10.03 1.19
CA GLY A 22 2.74 9.41 2.30
C GLY A 22 2.99 7.90 2.13
N LYS A 23 3.03 7.37 0.90
CA LYS A 23 3.18 5.91 0.67
C LYS A 23 4.52 5.38 1.20
N SER A 24 5.62 6.07 0.87
CA SER A 24 6.98 5.65 1.26
C SER A 24 7.25 5.93 2.74
N GLU A 25 6.65 6.98 3.30
CA GLU A 25 6.64 7.28 4.73
C GLU A 25 5.89 6.19 5.52
N LEU A 26 4.70 5.79 5.05
CA LEU A 26 3.96 4.66 5.62
C LEU A 26 4.75 3.36 5.49
N ALA A 27 5.42 3.14 4.35
CA ALA A 27 6.24 1.95 4.16
C ALA A 27 7.42 1.89 5.13
N LEU A 28 8.14 3.00 5.33
CA LEU A 28 9.21 3.09 6.33
C LEU A 28 8.69 2.74 7.72
N GLU A 29 7.53 3.28 8.08
CA GLU A 29 6.89 3.09 9.38
C GLU A 29 6.30 1.66 9.57
N LEU A 30 6.04 0.94 8.48
CA LEU A 30 5.71 -0.48 8.51
C LEU A 30 6.98 -1.35 8.64
N VAL A 31 8.08 -0.96 7.99
CA VAL A 31 9.38 -1.63 8.16
C VAL A 31 9.87 -1.53 9.60
N THR A 32 9.74 -0.36 10.24
CA THR A 32 10.13 -0.17 11.65
C THR A 32 9.32 -1.05 12.61
N ARG A 33 8.14 -1.53 12.19
CA ARG A 33 7.30 -2.51 12.91
C ARG A 33 7.58 -3.96 12.55
N GLY A 34 8.59 -4.24 11.72
CA GLY A 34 9.01 -5.60 11.35
C GLY A 34 8.33 -6.15 10.09
N HIS A 35 7.66 -5.31 9.30
CA HIS A 35 7.22 -5.69 7.96
C HIS A 35 8.35 -5.58 6.94
N ARG A 36 8.21 -6.23 5.79
CA ARG A 36 9.31 -6.35 4.81
C ARG A 36 9.03 -5.57 3.56
N LEU A 37 9.99 -4.78 3.10
CA LEU A 37 9.93 -4.14 1.79
C LEU A 37 10.22 -5.16 0.69
N VAL A 38 9.44 -5.12 -0.39
CA VAL A 38 9.75 -5.85 -1.63
C VAL A 38 10.26 -4.89 -2.69
N ALA A 39 9.50 -3.83 -2.97
CA ALA A 39 9.84 -2.82 -3.97
C ALA A 39 9.24 -1.45 -3.61
N ASP A 40 9.95 -0.37 -3.94
CA ASP A 40 9.46 1.01 -3.92
C ASP A 40 9.40 1.57 -5.34
N ASP A 41 8.36 2.34 -5.63
CA ASP A 41 7.99 3.01 -6.90
C ASP A 41 7.83 2.15 -8.17
N ALA A 42 8.66 1.12 -8.37
CA ALA A 42 8.68 0.28 -9.57
C ALA A 42 8.50 -1.23 -9.29
N PRO A 43 7.41 -1.66 -8.63
CA PRO A 43 7.10 -3.08 -8.50
C PRO A 43 6.77 -3.68 -9.88
N GLU A 44 7.40 -4.82 -10.17
CA GLU A 44 7.14 -5.61 -11.37
C GLU A 44 6.28 -6.82 -11.01
N PHE A 45 5.26 -7.11 -11.82
CA PHE A 45 4.36 -8.23 -11.57
C PHE A 45 4.34 -9.19 -12.76
N THR A 46 4.59 -10.47 -12.49
CA THR A 46 4.51 -11.55 -13.48
C THR A 46 3.42 -12.53 -13.09
N GLN A 47 2.52 -12.85 -14.01
CA GLN A 47 1.53 -13.89 -13.80
C GLN A 47 2.16 -15.27 -14.03
N ILE A 48 2.25 -16.07 -12.96
CA ILE A 48 2.91 -17.39 -13.00
C ILE A 48 1.93 -18.56 -13.00
N ALA A 49 0.67 -18.32 -12.65
CA ALA A 49 -0.44 -19.28 -12.68
C ALA A 49 -1.78 -18.53 -12.70
N PRO A 50 -2.92 -19.22 -12.93
CA PRO A 50 -4.23 -18.63 -12.74
C PRO A 50 -4.34 -18.02 -11.34
N ASP A 51 -4.72 -16.74 -11.28
CA ASP A 51 -4.87 -15.96 -10.04
C ASP A 51 -3.61 -15.83 -9.15
N VAL A 52 -2.42 -16.11 -9.69
CA VAL A 52 -1.14 -15.93 -8.97
C VAL A 52 -0.25 -14.92 -9.70
N LEU A 53 -0.05 -13.78 -9.05
CA LEU A 53 0.86 -12.72 -9.47
C LEU A 53 2.08 -12.70 -8.54
N ASP A 54 3.26 -12.96 -9.09
CA ASP A 54 4.54 -12.78 -8.39
C ASP A 54 5.02 -11.35 -8.56
N GLY A 55 5.29 -10.66 -7.44
CA GLY A 55 5.76 -9.29 -7.41
C GLY A 55 7.25 -9.25 -7.03
N THR A 56 8.04 -8.52 -7.82
CA THR A 56 9.49 -8.37 -7.68
C THR A 56 9.90 -6.89 -7.75
N CYS A 57 11.19 -6.63 -7.49
CA CYS A 57 11.83 -5.33 -7.70
C CYS A 57 12.93 -5.46 -8.75
N PRO A 58 13.13 -4.46 -9.64
CA PRO A 58 14.32 -4.37 -10.46
C PRO A 58 15.59 -4.35 -9.60
N GLU A 59 16.66 -5.02 -10.06
CA GLU A 59 17.92 -5.15 -9.30
C GLU A 59 18.53 -3.79 -8.91
N LEU A 60 18.40 -2.79 -9.79
CA LEU A 60 18.89 -1.43 -9.55
C LEU A 60 18.19 -0.72 -8.37
N LEU A 61 16.94 -1.06 -8.10
CA LEU A 61 16.10 -0.41 -7.07
C LEU A 61 15.89 -1.31 -5.85
N GLN A 62 16.50 -2.50 -5.86
CA GLN A 62 16.36 -3.48 -4.79
C GLN A 62 16.83 -2.89 -3.46
N ASP A 63 16.03 -3.09 -2.42
CA ASP A 63 16.28 -2.65 -1.04
C ASP A 63 16.29 -1.11 -0.83
N LEU A 64 16.06 -0.32 -1.89
CA LEU A 64 15.99 1.13 -1.81
C LEU A 64 14.56 1.61 -1.51
N LEU A 65 14.46 2.65 -0.68
CA LEU A 65 13.21 3.35 -0.36
C LEU A 65 13.45 4.87 -0.43
N GLU A 66 12.73 5.58 -1.28
CA GLU A 66 12.81 7.05 -1.35
C GLU A 66 11.82 7.67 -0.37
N VAL A 67 12.32 8.37 0.64
CA VAL A 67 11.49 9.08 1.61
C VAL A 67 11.75 10.57 1.53
N ARG A 68 10.70 11.37 1.29
CA ARG A 68 10.85 12.83 1.16
C ARG A 68 11.37 13.42 2.47
N GLY A 69 12.38 14.29 2.36
CA GLY A 69 13.06 14.89 3.51
C GLY A 69 14.18 14.05 4.11
N LEU A 70 14.28 12.76 3.78
CA LEU A 70 15.40 11.88 4.17
C LEU A 70 16.27 11.48 2.98
N GLY A 71 15.70 11.46 1.77
CA GLY A 71 16.36 11.00 0.55
C GLY A 71 16.17 9.49 0.33
N VAL A 72 17.07 8.89 -0.43
CA VAL A 72 17.07 7.45 -0.71
C VAL A 72 17.74 6.70 0.43
N LEU A 73 17.02 5.74 1.00
CA LEU A 73 17.45 4.90 2.12
C LEU A 73 17.70 3.48 1.65
N ASN A 74 18.77 2.84 2.13
CA ASN A 74 18.94 1.40 1.98
C ASN A 74 18.33 0.70 3.19
N VAL A 75 17.21 0.00 2.97
CA VAL A 75 16.44 -0.66 4.03
C VAL A 75 17.19 -1.84 4.63
N ARG A 76 17.95 -2.60 3.81
CA ARG A 76 18.75 -3.73 4.30
C ARG A 76 19.85 -3.25 5.24
N ASP A 77 20.56 -2.18 4.87
CA ASP A 77 21.67 -1.66 5.68
C ASP A 77 21.18 -1.12 7.03
N MET A 78 19.98 -0.55 7.07
CA MET A 78 19.42 0.07 8.27
C MET A 78 18.70 -0.92 9.21
N PHE A 79 17.96 -1.88 8.65
CA PHE A 79 17.06 -2.77 9.40
C PHE A 79 17.42 -4.26 9.28
N GLY A 80 18.48 -4.59 8.53
CA GLY A 80 19.00 -5.94 8.36
C GLY A 80 18.30 -6.74 7.27
N ASP A 81 18.84 -7.93 6.99
CA ASP A 81 18.37 -8.83 5.93
C ASP A 81 16.90 -9.24 6.07
N THR A 82 16.36 -9.24 7.29
CA THR A 82 14.98 -9.63 7.57
C THR A 82 13.97 -8.55 7.21
N ALA A 83 14.40 -7.31 6.94
CA ALA A 83 13.51 -6.19 6.60
C ALA A 83 13.18 -6.10 5.10
N VAL A 84 13.77 -6.94 4.27
CA VAL A 84 13.61 -6.93 2.82
C VAL A 84 13.28 -8.31 2.27
N LYS A 85 12.65 -8.36 1.09
CA LYS A 85 12.27 -9.56 0.37
C LYS A 85 12.49 -9.36 -1.12
N ARG A 86 13.06 -10.37 -1.80
CA ARG A 86 13.25 -10.32 -3.25
C ARG A 86 11.94 -10.41 -4.04
N ASN A 87 10.99 -11.20 -3.53
CA ASN A 87 9.70 -11.39 -4.16
C ASN A 87 8.59 -11.72 -3.15
N LYS A 88 7.34 -11.50 -3.57
CA LYS A 88 6.14 -11.89 -2.83
C LYS A 88 4.94 -11.98 -3.77
N TYR A 89 4.01 -12.90 -3.49
CA TYR A 89 2.73 -12.94 -4.21
C TYR A 89 1.82 -11.77 -3.83
N LEU A 90 1.32 -11.04 -4.82
CA LEU A 90 0.34 -9.99 -4.61
C LEU A 90 -0.99 -10.61 -4.18
N ARG A 91 -1.51 -10.16 -3.04
CA ARG A 91 -2.77 -10.67 -2.44
C ARG A 91 -3.76 -9.56 -2.10
N LEU A 92 -3.28 -8.35 -1.88
CA LEU A 92 -4.11 -7.19 -1.54
C LEU A 92 -3.55 -5.92 -2.18
N ILE A 93 -4.44 -5.09 -2.72
CA ILE A 93 -4.12 -3.73 -3.14
C ILE A 93 -4.84 -2.79 -2.19
N VAL A 94 -4.08 -1.89 -1.56
CA VAL A 94 -4.62 -0.83 -0.71
C VAL A 94 -4.45 0.50 -1.44
N HIS A 95 -5.55 1.22 -1.63
CA HIS A 95 -5.54 2.52 -2.27
C HIS A 95 -5.61 3.62 -1.20
N LEU A 96 -4.54 4.39 -1.07
CA LEU A 96 -4.52 5.58 -0.23
C LEU A 96 -5.19 6.72 -0.99
N ALA A 97 -6.19 7.32 -0.36
CA ALA A 97 -6.90 8.48 -0.86
C ALA A 97 -6.96 9.55 0.23
N ARG A 98 -7.07 10.82 -0.17
CA ARG A 98 -7.41 11.88 0.78
C ARG A 98 -8.83 11.63 1.31
N PRO A 99 -9.09 11.91 2.59
CA PRO A 99 -10.46 11.91 3.08
C PRO A 99 -11.25 12.93 2.25
N THR A 100 -12.21 12.45 1.47
CA THR A 100 -13.30 13.32 1.03
C THR A 100 -14.11 13.67 2.27
N PRO A 101 -14.42 14.95 2.53
CA PRO A 101 -15.50 15.24 3.47
C PRO A 101 -16.72 14.50 2.95
N ASP A 102 -17.33 13.65 3.78
CA ASP A 102 -18.59 13.01 3.41
C ASP A 102 -19.54 14.10 2.93
N PRO A 103 -20.30 13.89 1.84
CA PRO A 103 -21.42 14.77 1.57
C PRO A 103 -22.27 14.73 2.84
N VAL A 104 -22.51 15.89 3.44
CA VAL A 104 -23.44 16.07 4.56
C VAL A 104 -24.64 15.19 4.24
N PRO A 105 -24.98 14.19 5.07
CA PRO A 105 -26.10 13.30 4.75
C PRO A 105 -27.29 14.20 4.50
N SER A 106 -27.83 14.17 3.27
CA SER A 106 -29.08 14.83 2.98
C SER A 106 -30.07 14.31 4.01
N THR A 107 -30.79 15.22 4.65
CA THR A 107 -31.76 14.96 5.71
C THR A 107 -32.90 14.01 5.29
N ASP A 108 -32.91 13.53 4.04
CA ASP A 108 -33.83 12.54 3.47
C ASP A 108 -33.74 11.15 4.13
N GLY A 109 -32.66 10.85 4.86
CA GLY A 109 -32.51 9.59 5.60
C GLY A 109 -33.49 9.41 6.77
N LEU A 110 -34.14 10.49 7.24
CA LEU A 110 -35.11 10.46 8.34
C LEU A 110 -36.53 10.07 7.89
N GLU A 111 -36.86 10.16 6.60
CA GLU A 111 -38.21 9.81 6.11
C GLU A 111 -38.48 8.30 6.06
N ARG A 112 -37.44 7.46 6.10
CA ARG A 112 -37.61 5.99 6.12
C ARG A 112 -37.85 5.40 7.51
N ILE A 113 -37.67 6.17 8.59
CA ILE A 113 -37.79 5.67 9.97
C ILE A 113 -39.12 6.08 10.62
N THR A 114 -39.75 7.17 10.18
CA THR A 114 -41.11 7.52 10.63
C THR A 114 -42.12 6.98 9.62
N GLY A 115 -42.55 5.74 9.79
CA GLY A 115 -43.61 5.12 8.99
C GLY A 115 -44.96 5.86 9.12
N THR A 116 -45.11 7.00 8.46
CA THR A 116 -46.39 7.66 8.26
C THR A 116 -46.97 7.18 6.94
N CYS A 117 -47.73 6.09 7.03
CA CYS A 117 -48.70 5.73 6.01
C CYS A 117 -49.68 6.91 5.86
N ARG A 118 -49.64 7.63 4.73
CA ARG A 118 -50.73 8.52 4.33
C ARG A 118 -51.54 7.84 3.23
N GLN A 119 -52.81 7.63 3.55
CA GLN A 119 -53.92 7.35 2.64
C GLN A 119 -54.08 8.46 1.62
#